data_AF-A0A520IQ91-F1
#
_entry.id   AF-A0A520IQ91-F1
#
_cell.length_a   1.000
_cell.length_b   1.000
_cell.length_c   1.000
_cell.angle_alpha   90.00
_cell.angle_beta   90.00
_cell.angle_gamma   90.00
#
_symmetry.space_group_name_H-M   'P 1'
#
loop_
_entity.id
_entity.type
_entity.pdbx_description
1 polymer ?
#
loop_
_entity_poly.entity_id
_entity_poly.type
_entity_poly.pdbx_seq_one_letter_code
_entity_poly.pdbx_strand_id
1 'polypeptide(L)'
;MAVKRFRPVTPGTRFRIDVSNSDITTNVPEKSLVVANNKRSGGRNHSGKMTMRYLGGGHKQAYRLIDFKRNKFDIPAKVASIEYDPNRSARIALLYFVDGEKRYMIAPEGLTVGMTVLSGENVAPEVGNTMPLKSIPLGSIIHNIELNPGQGGTIARSAGTYAQLSARDGKYAIIRPVNSYGSEIGVGLKIGNNSSIGPYAYIGCSGYIEIGNNVIMSPRVSIYAENHLYDRPDLPIMKQGVKREFVIIEDDCWIAANTVILAGVTIGKGSVIAAGSVVTKSVPPNSVVAGVPARVIKTRASL
;
A
#
# COMPACT_ATOMS: atom_id res chain seq x y z
N MET A 1 4.54 0.24 -17.76
CA MET A 1 3.52 -0.19 -18.76
C MET A 1 2.88 1.03 -19.40
N ALA A 2 2.84 1.10 -20.73
CA ALA A 2 2.19 2.22 -21.44
C ALA A 2 0.65 2.08 -21.44
N VAL A 3 -0.06 3.17 -21.71
CA VAL A 3 -1.52 3.22 -21.72
C VAL A 3 -2.03 3.50 -23.14
N LYS A 4 -3.11 2.82 -23.56
CA LYS A 4 -3.74 2.97 -24.87
C LYS A 4 -5.17 3.49 -24.71
N ARG A 5 -5.43 4.70 -25.25
CA ARG A 5 -6.78 5.27 -25.35
C ARG A 5 -7.44 4.81 -26.65
N PHE A 6 -8.70 4.36 -26.58
CA PHE A 6 -9.45 3.95 -27.75
C PHE A 6 -10.10 5.15 -28.45
N ARG A 7 -10.27 5.04 -29.78
CA ARG A 7 -11.10 5.99 -30.53
C ARG A 7 -12.56 5.85 -30.08
N PRO A 8 -13.32 6.95 -29.90
CA PRO A 8 -14.67 6.92 -29.37
C PRO A 8 -15.70 6.50 -30.43
N VAL A 9 -15.56 5.30 -30.99
CA VAL A 9 -16.42 4.78 -32.07
C VAL A 9 -17.77 4.29 -31.51
N THR A 10 -17.79 3.77 -30.29
CA THR A 10 -19.01 3.28 -29.61
C THR A 10 -19.14 3.90 -28.22
N PRO A 11 -20.36 3.96 -27.64
CA PRO A 11 -20.55 4.48 -26.28
C PRO A 11 -19.66 3.79 -25.24
N GLY A 12 -19.48 2.47 -25.36
CA GLY A 12 -18.62 1.68 -24.45
C GLY A 12 -17.11 1.90 -24.64
N THR A 13 -16.67 2.44 -25.78
CA THR A 13 -15.24 2.72 -26.04
C THR A 13 -14.86 4.18 -25.82
N ARG A 14 -15.82 5.10 -25.68
CA ARG A 14 -15.62 6.55 -25.53
C ARG A 14 -14.63 6.93 -24.42
N PHE A 15 -14.74 6.24 -23.28
CA PHE A 15 -13.89 6.48 -22.10
C PHE A 15 -12.96 5.31 -21.81
N ARG A 16 -12.88 4.33 -22.72
CA ARG A 16 -12.08 3.12 -22.49
C ARG A 16 -10.59 3.42 -22.66
N ILE A 17 -9.85 3.03 -21.65
CA ILE A 17 -8.40 3.13 -21.56
C ILE A 17 -7.89 1.76 -21.12
N ASP A 18 -7.08 1.11 -21.95
CA ASP A 18 -6.46 -0.18 -21.61
C ASP A 18 -4.95 0.00 -21.43
N VAL A 19 -4.33 -1.00 -20.79
CA VAL A 19 -2.87 -1.11 -20.70
C VAL A 19 -2.31 -1.66 -22.01
N SER A 20 -1.25 -1.04 -22.52
CA SER A 20 -0.49 -1.54 -23.67
C SER A 20 0.25 -2.82 -23.30
N ASN A 21 0.28 -3.77 -24.23
CA ASN A 21 1.00 -5.05 -24.10
C ASN A 21 2.35 -5.05 -24.83
N SER A 22 2.89 -3.87 -25.14
CA SER A 22 4.16 -3.72 -25.86
C SER A 22 5.37 -4.28 -25.12
N ASP A 23 5.25 -4.49 -23.81
CA ASP A 23 6.27 -5.07 -22.92
C ASP A 23 6.19 -6.61 -22.83
N ILE A 24 5.10 -7.21 -23.32
CA ILE A 24 4.92 -8.67 -23.29
C ILE A 24 5.66 -9.30 -24.47
N THR A 25 6.49 -10.31 -24.19
CA THR A 25 7.29 -10.99 -25.22
C THR A 25 6.73 -12.33 -25.68
N THR A 26 5.87 -12.97 -24.87
CA THR A 26 5.18 -14.20 -25.26
C THR A 26 3.74 -14.24 -24.71
N ASN A 27 2.88 -14.94 -25.43
CA ASN A 27 1.48 -15.19 -25.07
C ASN A 27 1.24 -16.62 -24.57
N VAL A 28 2.24 -17.50 -24.63
CA VAL A 28 2.16 -18.90 -24.17
C VAL A 28 2.95 -19.05 -22.86
N PRO A 29 2.31 -19.48 -21.76
CA PRO A 29 3.01 -19.72 -20.51
C PRO A 29 3.77 -21.04 -20.50
N GLU A 30 4.78 -21.15 -19.64
CA GLU A 30 5.54 -22.37 -19.40
C GLU A 30 4.67 -23.45 -18.74
N LYS A 31 4.36 -24.51 -19.48
CA LYS A 31 3.39 -25.55 -19.08
C LYS A 31 3.72 -26.20 -17.73
N SER A 32 5.00 -26.41 -17.44
CA SER A 32 5.47 -27.01 -16.17
C SER A 32 5.16 -26.15 -14.94
N LEU A 33 4.96 -24.84 -15.11
CA LEU A 33 4.73 -23.87 -14.03
C LEU A 33 3.27 -23.40 -13.94
N VAL A 34 2.36 -24.05 -14.68
CA VAL A 34 0.93 -23.70 -14.72
C VAL A 34 0.10 -24.72 -13.95
N VAL A 35 -0.70 -24.24 -13.01
CA VAL A 35 -1.66 -25.04 -12.25
C VAL A 35 -3.07 -24.82 -12.82
N ALA A 36 -3.65 -25.88 -13.39
CA ALA A 36 -4.90 -25.83 -14.13
C ALA A 36 -6.17 -25.66 -13.25
N ASN A 37 -6.09 -25.95 -11.94
CA ASN A 37 -7.26 -26.08 -11.07
C ASN A 37 -7.45 -24.90 -10.10
N ASN A 38 -7.39 -23.65 -10.59
CA ASN A 38 -7.71 -22.48 -9.78
C ASN A 38 -9.21 -22.14 -9.87
N LYS A 39 -10.06 -22.95 -9.25
CA LYS A 39 -11.51 -22.68 -9.20
C LYS A 39 -11.76 -21.41 -8.41
N ARG A 40 -12.54 -20.49 -8.98
CA ARG A 40 -12.97 -19.27 -8.28
C ARG A 40 -13.96 -19.62 -7.18
N SER A 41 -13.79 -19.04 -6.00
CA SER A 41 -14.67 -19.25 -4.84
C SER A 41 -16.05 -18.59 -5.00
N GLY A 42 -16.19 -17.59 -5.86
CA GLY A 42 -17.41 -16.78 -5.97
C GLY A 42 -17.77 -16.08 -4.65
N GLY A 43 -16.77 -15.74 -3.84
CA GLY A 43 -16.98 -15.09 -2.54
C GLY A 43 -17.54 -15.99 -1.44
N ARG A 44 -17.56 -17.32 -1.65
CA ARG A 44 -18.07 -18.30 -0.69
C ARG A 44 -16.95 -18.99 0.09
N ASN A 45 -17.22 -19.36 1.35
CA ASN A 45 -16.30 -20.11 2.20
C ASN A 45 -16.50 -21.64 2.08
N HIS A 46 -15.79 -22.42 2.90
CA HIS A 46 -15.86 -23.89 2.90
C HIS A 46 -17.26 -24.47 3.20
N SER A 47 -18.13 -23.73 3.90
CA SER A 47 -19.52 -24.11 4.18
C SER A 47 -20.50 -23.71 3.06
N GLY A 48 -20.02 -23.09 1.99
CA GLY A 48 -20.85 -22.56 0.90
C GLY A 48 -21.52 -21.22 1.19
N LYS A 49 -21.38 -20.68 2.41
CA LYS A 49 -21.89 -19.35 2.77
C LYS A 49 -21.09 -18.25 2.09
N MET A 50 -21.78 -17.24 1.56
CA MET A 50 -21.15 -16.05 1.00
C MET A 50 -20.57 -15.19 2.14
N THR A 51 -19.25 -15.07 2.18
CA THR A 51 -18.52 -14.26 3.17
C THR A 51 -17.99 -12.96 2.57
N MET A 52 -17.78 -12.93 1.26
CA MET A 52 -17.36 -11.74 0.52
C MET A 52 -18.34 -11.45 -0.62
N ARG A 53 -18.91 -10.25 -0.63
CA ARG A 53 -19.85 -9.79 -1.68
C ARG A 53 -19.08 -9.27 -2.89
N TYR A 54 -19.78 -9.13 -4.03
CA TYR A 54 -19.25 -8.59 -5.28
C TYR A 54 -18.13 -9.41 -5.94
N LEU A 55 -18.02 -10.70 -5.58
CA LEU A 55 -17.10 -11.66 -6.21
C LEU A 55 -17.93 -12.76 -6.89
N GLY A 56 -17.83 -12.88 -8.21
CA GLY A 56 -18.54 -13.91 -8.97
C GLY A 56 -18.23 -13.87 -10.47
N GLY A 57 -18.37 -14.99 -11.17
CA GLY A 57 -18.18 -15.09 -12.62
C GLY A 57 -16.77 -14.80 -13.11
N GLY A 58 -16.67 -14.24 -14.32
CA GLY A 58 -15.45 -13.88 -15.04
C GLY A 58 -14.77 -15.03 -15.79
N HIS A 59 -13.83 -14.69 -16.68
CA HIS A 59 -13.13 -15.68 -17.50
C HIS A 59 -12.29 -16.63 -16.64
N LYS A 60 -12.25 -17.92 -17.00
CA LYS A 60 -11.43 -18.93 -16.31
C LYS A 60 -9.94 -18.57 -16.45
N GLN A 61 -9.19 -18.72 -15.36
CA GLN A 61 -7.77 -18.39 -15.29
C GLN A 61 -6.99 -19.60 -14.80
N ALA A 62 -5.76 -19.75 -15.29
CA ALA A 62 -4.80 -20.72 -14.79
C ALA A 62 -3.78 -20.01 -13.89
N TYR A 63 -3.41 -20.64 -12.77
CA TYR A 63 -2.46 -20.07 -11.81
C TYR A 63 -1.02 -20.31 -12.26
N ARG A 64 -0.16 -19.30 -12.17
CA ARG A 64 1.28 -19.44 -12.43
C ARG A 64 2.03 -19.53 -11.11
N LEU A 65 2.92 -20.52 -10.99
CA LEU A 65 3.78 -20.69 -9.82
C LEU A 65 4.89 -19.64 -9.83
N ILE A 66 4.75 -18.63 -8.97
CA ILE A 66 5.74 -17.56 -8.81
C ILE A 66 6.67 -17.90 -7.65
N ASP A 67 7.98 -17.80 -7.89
CA ASP A 67 9.00 -17.89 -6.86
C ASP A 67 9.10 -16.56 -6.10
N PHE A 68 8.32 -16.47 -5.02
CA PHE A 68 8.42 -15.35 -4.09
C PHE A 68 9.58 -15.47 -3.11
N LYS A 69 10.20 -16.65 -2.98
CA LYS A 69 11.24 -16.95 -1.99
C LYS A 69 12.64 -16.64 -2.51
N ARG A 70 12.88 -16.79 -3.82
CA ARG A 70 14.18 -16.53 -4.47
C ARG A 70 15.33 -17.24 -3.76
N ASN A 71 15.09 -18.50 -3.36
CA ASN A 71 15.98 -19.28 -2.49
C ASN A 71 17.09 -20.05 -3.23
N LYS A 72 17.24 -19.87 -4.55
CA LYS A 72 18.38 -20.38 -5.31
C LYS A 72 19.50 -19.33 -5.25
N PHE A 73 20.34 -19.46 -4.24
CA PHE A 73 21.44 -18.54 -3.99
C PHE A 73 22.62 -18.83 -4.92
N ASP A 74 23.25 -17.77 -5.41
CA ASP A 74 24.47 -17.78 -6.22
C ASP A 74 24.39 -18.57 -7.55
N ILE A 75 23.18 -18.96 -7.97
CA ILE A 75 22.91 -19.59 -9.26
C ILE A 75 22.31 -18.55 -10.21
N PRO A 76 23.04 -18.13 -11.26
CA PRO A 76 22.54 -17.13 -12.20
C PRO A 76 21.36 -17.69 -13.02
N ALA A 77 20.39 -16.83 -13.28
CA ALA A 77 19.27 -17.13 -14.14
C ALA A 77 19.10 -16.07 -15.23
N LYS A 78 18.87 -16.51 -16.46
CA LYS A 78 18.62 -15.62 -17.60
C LYS A 78 17.13 -15.38 -17.77
N VAL A 79 16.74 -14.13 -17.98
CA VAL A 79 15.35 -13.77 -18.28
C VAL A 79 15.03 -14.24 -19.70
N ALA A 80 14.13 -15.21 -19.82
CA ALA A 80 13.72 -15.81 -21.08
C ALA A 80 12.54 -15.06 -21.73
N SER A 81 11.57 -14.63 -20.93
CA SER A 81 10.36 -13.93 -21.40
C SER A 81 9.77 -13.02 -20.33
N ILE A 82 8.99 -12.02 -20.77
CA ILE A 82 8.12 -11.20 -19.94
C ILE A 82 6.68 -11.48 -20.35
N GLU A 83 5.84 -11.82 -19.38
CA GLU A 83 4.51 -12.38 -19.61
C GLU A 83 3.43 -11.66 -18.81
N TYR A 84 2.21 -11.74 -19.32
CA TYR A 84 1.01 -11.38 -18.58
C TYR A 84 0.56 -12.50 -17.65
N ASP A 85 0.27 -12.14 -16.39
CA ASP A 85 -0.35 -13.02 -15.41
C ASP A 85 -1.74 -12.49 -15.02
N PRO A 86 -2.84 -13.18 -15.38
CA PRO A 86 -4.21 -12.78 -15.05
C PRO A 86 -4.55 -12.91 -13.56
N ASN A 87 -3.67 -13.49 -12.73
CA ASN A 87 -3.86 -13.62 -11.28
C ASN A 87 -3.29 -12.44 -10.48
N ARG A 88 -2.68 -11.45 -11.15
CA ARG A 88 -2.08 -10.26 -10.50
C ARG A 88 -2.03 -9.07 -11.46
N SER A 89 -1.65 -7.91 -10.95
CA SER A 89 -1.46 -6.71 -11.77
C SER A 89 -0.08 -6.60 -12.41
N ALA A 90 0.97 -7.05 -11.73
CA ALA A 90 2.35 -6.98 -12.23
C ALA A 90 2.61 -7.99 -13.36
N ARG A 91 3.53 -7.66 -14.28
CA ARG A 91 4.09 -8.64 -15.21
C ARG A 91 4.92 -9.68 -14.46
N ILE A 92 5.10 -10.84 -15.07
CA ILE A 92 5.99 -11.89 -14.56
C ILE A 92 7.10 -12.14 -15.58
N ALA A 93 8.27 -12.53 -15.10
CA ALA A 93 9.41 -12.90 -15.93
C ALA A 93 9.70 -14.38 -15.76
N LEU A 94 9.86 -15.11 -16.87
CA LEU A 94 10.34 -16.49 -16.87
C LEU A 94 11.86 -16.49 -16.79
N LEU A 95 12.40 -17.22 -15.82
CA LEU A 95 13.82 -17.37 -15.58
C LEU A 95 14.27 -18.77 -15.97
N TYR A 96 15.36 -18.86 -16.72
CA TYR A 96 16.10 -20.10 -16.97
C TYR A 96 17.38 -20.08 -16.15
N PHE A 97 17.45 -20.92 -15.13
CA PHE A 97 18.65 -21.11 -14.33
C PHE A 97 19.67 -21.94 -15.10
N VAL A 98 20.95 -21.74 -14.83
CA VAL A 98 22.05 -22.50 -15.46
C VAL A 98 22.00 -24.00 -15.19
N ASP A 99 21.34 -24.41 -14.11
CA ASP A 99 21.11 -25.82 -13.75
C ASP A 99 19.90 -26.45 -14.47
N GLY A 100 19.24 -25.70 -15.35
CA GLY A 100 18.10 -26.15 -16.15
C GLY A 100 16.74 -25.95 -15.46
N GLU A 101 16.70 -25.50 -14.21
CA GLU A 101 15.42 -25.20 -13.54
C GLU A 101 14.79 -23.94 -14.14
N LYS A 102 13.45 -23.93 -14.22
CA LYS A 102 12.66 -22.78 -14.66
C LYS A 102 11.81 -22.25 -13.52
N ARG A 103 11.78 -20.94 -13.34
CA ARG A 103 10.89 -20.30 -12.36
C ARG A 103 10.32 -19.00 -12.91
N TYR A 104 9.14 -18.62 -12.43
CA TYR A 104 8.63 -17.27 -12.63
C TYR A 104 9.02 -16.38 -11.45
N MET A 105 9.35 -15.12 -11.73
CA MET A 105 9.42 -14.05 -10.73
C MET A 105 8.49 -12.89 -11.12
N ILE A 106 8.17 -12.01 -10.17
CA ILE A 106 7.57 -10.71 -10.53
C ILE A 106 8.61 -9.91 -11.31
N ALA A 107 8.21 -9.28 -12.42
CA ALA A 107 9.10 -8.46 -13.21
C ALA A 107 9.18 -7.02 -12.63
N PRO A 108 10.34 -6.57 -12.12
CA PRO A 108 10.55 -5.18 -11.76
C PRO A 108 10.66 -4.28 -13.00
N GLU A 109 10.47 -2.98 -12.79
CA GLU A 109 10.69 -1.98 -13.83
C GLU A 109 12.15 -2.02 -14.31
N GLY A 110 12.34 -1.94 -15.64
CA GLY A 110 13.67 -2.01 -16.26
C GLY A 110 14.21 -3.41 -16.53
N LEU A 111 13.55 -4.48 -16.06
CA LEU A 111 13.94 -5.85 -16.41
C LEU A 111 13.62 -6.14 -17.89
N THR A 112 14.60 -6.62 -18.64
CA THR A 112 14.46 -6.96 -20.07
C THR A 112 14.88 -8.40 -20.35
N VAL A 113 14.38 -8.96 -21.45
CA VAL A 113 14.77 -10.32 -21.89
C VAL A 113 16.26 -10.37 -22.19
N GLY A 114 16.92 -11.41 -21.72
CA GLY A 114 18.36 -11.62 -21.88
C GLY A 114 19.20 -11.15 -20.70
N MET A 115 18.66 -10.32 -19.80
CA MET A 115 19.33 -9.95 -18.55
C MET A 115 19.57 -11.18 -17.66
N THR A 116 20.63 -11.12 -16.86
CA THR A 116 20.93 -12.14 -15.85
C THR A 116 20.52 -11.61 -14.49
N VAL A 117 19.81 -12.43 -13.72
CA VAL A 117 19.43 -12.15 -12.34
C VAL A 117 20.09 -13.15 -11.41
N LEU A 118 20.47 -12.70 -10.23
CA LEU A 118 21.12 -13.48 -9.20
C LEU A 118 20.43 -13.24 -7.85
N SER A 119 20.47 -14.24 -6.97
CA SER A 119 19.98 -14.10 -5.59
C SER A 119 21.12 -14.50 -4.66
N GLY A 120 21.35 -13.77 -3.57
CA GLY A 120 22.47 -14.10 -2.67
C GLY A 120 22.84 -12.94 -1.75
N GLU A 121 23.76 -13.19 -0.81
CA GLU A 121 24.19 -12.18 0.17
C GLU A 121 25.17 -11.16 -0.42
N ASN A 122 26.06 -11.61 -1.29
CA ASN A 122 27.16 -10.84 -1.89
C ASN A 122 26.88 -10.47 -3.36
N VAL A 123 25.62 -10.24 -3.70
CA VAL A 123 25.20 -9.93 -5.06
C VAL A 123 25.27 -8.43 -5.31
N ALA A 124 25.51 -8.00 -6.55
CA ALA A 124 25.45 -6.59 -6.91
C ALA A 124 24.01 -6.06 -6.81
N PRO A 125 23.79 -4.83 -6.30
CA PRO A 125 22.45 -4.23 -6.14
C PRO A 125 21.88 -3.73 -7.49
N GLU A 126 21.75 -4.63 -8.44
CA GLU A 126 21.20 -4.39 -9.77
C GLU A 126 19.72 -4.80 -9.84
N VAL A 127 19.02 -4.28 -10.85
CA VAL A 127 17.60 -4.55 -11.07
C VAL A 127 17.36 -6.05 -11.29
N GLY A 128 16.44 -6.63 -10.51
CA GLY A 128 16.06 -8.04 -10.58
C GLY A 128 16.81 -8.96 -9.61
N ASN A 129 17.94 -8.49 -9.07
CA ASN A 129 18.67 -9.23 -8.05
C ASN A 129 17.94 -9.23 -6.71
N THR A 130 18.15 -10.28 -5.93
CA THR A 130 17.55 -10.42 -4.60
C THR A 130 18.64 -10.65 -3.57
N MET A 131 18.59 -9.88 -2.49
CA MET A 131 19.59 -9.92 -1.44
C MET A 131 18.96 -9.58 -0.08
N PRO A 132 19.57 -9.99 1.03
CA PRO A 132 19.11 -9.63 2.36
C PRO A 132 19.11 -8.12 2.60
N LEU A 133 18.17 -7.64 3.43
CA LEU A 133 18.06 -6.23 3.80
C LEU A 133 19.31 -5.66 4.47
N LYS A 134 20.21 -6.50 5.00
CA LYS A 134 21.53 -6.11 5.55
C LYS A 134 22.58 -5.77 4.49
N SER A 135 22.41 -6.26 3.26
CA SER A 135 23.36 -6.05 2.15
C SER A 135 22.94 -4.93 1.19
N ILE A 136 21.64 -4.61 1.10
CA ILE A 136 21.09 -3.59 0.17
C ILE A 136 21.52 -2.15 0.53
N PRO A 137 22.09 -1.32 -0.35
CA PRO A 137 22.43 0.07 0.00
C PRO A 137 21.23 0.86 0.60
N LEU A 138 21.47 1.66 1.65
CA LEU A 138 20.43 2.52 2.22
C LEU A 138 19.93 3.52 1.16
N GLY A 139 18.66 3.88 1.23
CA GLY A 139 17.98 4.72 0.25
C GLY A 139 17.49 3.97 -1.00
N SER A 140 17.88 2.70 -1.19
CA SER A 140 17.47 1.91 -2.36
C SER A 140 15.96 1.67 -2.41
N ILE A 141 15.45 1.64 -3.65
CA ILE A 141 14.08 1.26 -3.96
C ILE A 141 14.02 -0.27 -4.08
N ILE A 142 13.17 -0.88 -3.26
CA ILE A 142 13.04 -2.34 -3.12
C ILE A 142 11.59 -2.78 -3.27
N HIS A 143 11.37 -4.06 -3.59
CA HIS A 143 10.03 -4.65 -3.78
C HIS A 143 10.04 -6.12 -3.36
N ASN A 144 8.87 -6.76 -3.31
CA ASN A 144 8.69 -8.17 -2.93
C ASN A 144 9.41 -8.54 -1.61
N ILE A 145 9.16 -7.76 -0.56
CA ILE A 145 9.91 -7.83 0.71
C ILE A 145 9.29 -8.89 1.60
N GLU A 146 10.12 -9.73 2.23
CA GLU A 146 9.69 -10.71 3.22
C GLU A 146 9.37 -10.04 4.57
N LEU A 147 8.27 -10.46 5.20
CA LEU A 147 7.95 -10.02 6.57
C LEU A 147 8.70 -10.86 7.61
N ASN A 148 8.77 -12.18 7.38
CA ASN A 148 9.56 -13.11 8.17
C ASN A 148 10.60 -13.78 7.26
N PRO A 149 11.85 -13.96 7.71
CA PRO A 149 12.90 -14.59 6.90
C PRO A 149 12.48 -15.97 6.35
N GLY A 150 12.60 -16.16 5.04
CA GLY A 150 12.30 -17.43 4.35
C GLY A 150 10.82 -17.70 4.06
N GLN A 151 9.91 -16.80 4.45
CA GLN A 151 8.48 -16.91 4.16
C GLN A 151 8.17 -16.70 2.67
N GLY A 152 9.03 -15.98 1.95
CA GLY A 152 8.75 -15.40 0.65
C GLY A 152 8.17 -13.99 0.75
N GLY A 153 8.37 -13.21 -0.31
CA GLY A 153 7.95 -11.81 -0.35
C GLY A 153 6.44 -11.64 -0.16
N THR A 154 6.05 -10.68 0.68
CA THR A 154 4.65 -10.36 1.01
C THR A 154 4.30 -8.90 0.76
N ILE A 155 5.27 -7.98 0.92
CA ILE A 155 5.09 -6.53 0.79
C ILE A 155 5.55 -6.05 -0.61
N ALA A 156 4.87 -5.05 -1.17
CA ALA A 156 5.18 -4.43 -2.48
C ALA A 156 5.26 -5.44 -3.64
N ARG A 157 4.15 -6.13 -3.90
CA ARG A 157 4.03 -7.15 -4.97
C ARG A 157 3.17 -6.72 -6.16
N SER A 158 2.44 -5.62 -6.02
CA SER A 158 1.52 -5.11 -7.03
C SER A 158 2.29 -4.29 -8.08
N ALA A 159 1.74 -4.18 -9.29
CA ALA A 159 2.32 -3.33 -10.33
C ALA A 159 2.57 -1.89 -9.82
N GLY A 160 3.77 -1.36 -10.07
CA GLY A 160 4.17 0.00 -9.69
C GLY A 160 4.39 0.23 -8.20
N THR A 161 4.20 -0.78 -7.35
CA THR A 161 4.48 -0.65 -5.90
C THR A 161 5.95 -0.91 -5.60
N TYR A 162 6.49 -0.16 -4.66
CA TYR A 162 7.84 -0.32 -4.13
C TYR A 162 7.87 0.07 -2.64
N ALA A 163 9.04 -0.01 -2.03
CA ALA A 163 9.34 0.58 -0.74
C ALA A 163 10.78 1.11 -0.75
N GLN A 164 11.09 2.01 0.17
CA GLN A 164 12.44 2.53 0.33
C GLN A 164 13.08 1.98 1.61
N LEU A 165 14.26 1.39 1.49
CA LEU A 165 15.06 1.02 2.65
C LEU A 165 15.65 2.29 3.26
N SER A 166 15.15 2.72 4.42
CA SER A 166 15.48 4.03 4.98
C SER A 166 16.65 3.99 5.95
N ALA A 167 16.66 3.02 6.85
CA ALA A 167 17.70 2.88 7.86
C ALA A 167 17.81 1.42 8.31
N ARG A 168 18.90 1.12 9.01
CA ARG A 168 19.14 -0.14 9.71
C ARG A 168 19.50 0.19 11.14
N ASP A 169 18.88 -0.51 12.07
CA ASP A 169 19.17 -0.39 13.49
C ASP A 169 19.22 -1.78 14.12
N GLY A 170 20.41 -2.15 14.58
CA GLY A 170 20.71 -3.49 15.10
C GLY A 170 20.27 -4.59 14.13
N LYS A 171 19.28 -5.39 14.57
CA LYS A 171 18.75 -6.54 13.83
C LYS A 171 17.62 -6.19 12.86
N TYR A 172 17.16 -4.94 12.84
CA TYR A 172 15.99 -4.50 12.10
C TYR A 172 16.33 -3.49 11.01
N ALA A 173 15.45 -3.39 10.03
CA ALA A 173 15.50 -2.41 8.95
C ALA A 173 14.22 -1.58 8.95
N ILE A 174 14.36 -0.27 8.82
CA ILE A 174 13.24 0.66 8.65
C ILE A 174 12.93 0.76 7.17
N ILE A 175 11.75 0.29 6.79
CA ILE A 175 11.25 0.29 5.42
C ILE A 175 10.10 1.27 5.32
N ARG A 176 10.17 2.18 4.35
CA ARG A 176 9.07 3.11 4.03
C ARG A 176 8.27 2.55 2.84
N PRO A 177 7.06 2.01 3.06
CA PRO A 177 6.20 1.61 1.94
C PRO A 177 5.69 2.86 1.22
N VAL A 178 5.72 2.88 -0.11
CA VAL A 178 5.03 3.93 -0.87
C VAL A 178 3.57 3.56 -1.11
N ASN A 179 2.75 4.02 -0.19
CA ASN A 179 1.45 4.60 -0.53
C ASN A 179 1.75 6.10 -0.71
N SER A 180 1.84 6.58 -1.95
CA SER A 180 1.92 8.02 -2.23
C SER A 180 0.60 8.48 -2.84
N TYR A 181 -0.06 9.43 -2.17
CA TYR A 181 -1.07 10.30 -2.78
C TYR A 181 -0.36 11.57 -3.29
N GLY A 182 0.26 11.49 -4.48
CA GLY A 182 0.48 12.61 -5.41
C GLY A 182 1.24 13.86 -4.95
N SER A 183 1.93 13.87 -3.81
CA SER A 183 2.69 15.04 -3.32
C SER A 183 4.01 14.65 -2.66
N GLU A 184 4.77 15.66 -2.22
CA GLU A 184 5.98 15.52 -1.40
C GLU A 184 5.76 14.57 -0.22
N ILE A 185 6.83 13.95 0.27
CA ILE A 185 6.76 13.08 1.44
C ILE A 185 6.10 13.85 2.59
N GLY A 186 5.06 13.26 3.18
CA GLY A 186 4.38 13.82 4.35
C GLY A 186 5.28 13.83 5.59
N VAL A 187 4.97 14.66 6.58
CA VAL A 187 5.88 14.87 7.72
C VAL A 187 6.02 13.60 8.58
N GLY A 188 4.92 12.88 8.83
CA GLY A 188 4.95 11.58 9.49
C GLY A 188 3.87 11.39 10.56
N LEU A 189 4.01 10.28 11.29
CA LEU A 189 3.08 9.82 12.32
C LEU A 189 3.87 9.32 13.53
N LYS A 190 3.48 9.77 14.72
CA LYS A 190 3.93 9.23 16.01
C LYS A 190 2.73 8.70 16.78
N ILE A 191 2.86 7.50 17.35
CA ILE A 191 1.83 6.87 18.19
C ILE A 191 2.46 6.47 19.51
N GLY A 192 1.85 6.91 20.61
CA GLY A 192 2.23 6.55 21.98
C GLY A 192 1.84 5.13 22.36
N ASN A 193 2.25 4.72 23.55
CA ASN A 193 2.03 3.37 24.08
C ASN A 193 0.54 3.11 24.34
N ASN A 194 0.11 1.85 24.21
CA ASN A 194 -1.26 1.39 24.49
C ASN A 194 -2.35 2.11 23.69
N SER A 195 -1.99 2.68 22.54
CA SER A 195 -2.93 3.35 21.64
C SER A 195 -3.37 2.40 20.53
N SER A 196 -4.62 2.49 20.11
CA SER A 196 -5.23 1.58 19.12
C SER A 196 -5.90 2.33 17.99
N ILE A 197 -5.76 1.80 16.77
CA ILE A 197 -6.43 2.29 15.56
C ILE A 197 -7.46 1.27 15.12
N GLY A 198 -8.73 1.67 15.10
CA GLY A 198 -9.82 0.81 14.66
C GLY A 198 -9.76 0.46 13.16
N PRO A 199 -10.41 -0.63 12.74
CA PRO A 199 -10.43 -1.06 11.35
C PRO A 199 -11.05 0.00 10.43
N TYR A 200 -10.53 0.08 9.20
CA TYR A 200 -10.96 1.05 8.18
C TYR A 200 -10.72 2.52 8.53
N ALA A 201 -9.86 2.81 9.52
CA ALA A 201 -9.40 4.17 9.77
C ALA A 201 -8.55 4.69 8.61
N TYR A 202 -8.59 6.01 8.41
CA TYR A 202 -7.75 6.72 7.46
C TYR A 202 -6.89 7.74 8.22
N ILE A 203 -5.57 7.67 8.05
CA ILE A 203 -4.62 8.60 8.69
C ILE A 203 -3.81 9.26 7.59
N GLY A 204 -4.18 10.49 7.22
CA GLY A 204 -3.55 11.29 6.18
C GLY A 204 -2.36 12.08 6.72
N CYS A 205 -1.19 11.45 6.77
CA CYS A 205 0.05 12.02 7.34
C CYS A 205 0.83 12.95 6.39
N SER A 206 0.14 13.69 5.52
CA SER A 206 0.80 14.70 4.69
C SER A 206 1.41 15.82 5.56
N GLY A 207 0.69 16.26 6.60
CA GLY A 207 1.26 16.95 7.77
C GLY A 207 1.68 15.99 8.88
N TYR A 208 2.12 16.52 10.03
CA TYR A 208 2.49 15.69 11.18
C TYR A 208 1.26 15.32 12.01
N ILE A 209 1.15 14.05 12.37
CA ILE A 209 0.12 13.54 13.28
C ILE A 209 0.79 12.92 14.50
N GLU A 210 0.40 13.37 15.69
CA GLU A 210 0.81 12.79 16.96
C GLU A 210 -0.39 12.24 17.72
N ILE A 211 -0.33 10.95 18.04
CA ILE A 211 -1.29 10.26 18.89
C ILE A 211 -0.56 9.91 20.19
N GLY A 212 -1.11 10.37 21.32
CA GLY A 212 -0.57 10.15 22.65
C GLY A 212 -0.69 8.70 23.13
N ASN A 213 -0.54 8.51 24.43
CA ASN A 213 -0.63 7.23 25.11
C ASN A 213 -2.07 6.91 25.52
N ASN A 214 -2.42 5.63 25.55
CA ASN A 214 -3.73 5.13 25.98
C ASN A 214 -4.90 5.74 25.18
N VAL A 215 -4.68 6.01 23.89
CA VAL A 215 -5.72 6.54 22.99
C VAL A 215 -6.48 5.39 22.33
N ILE A 216 -7.80 5.43 22.40
CA ILE A 216 -8.66 4.44 21.76
C ILE A 216 -9.33 5.07 20.55
N MET A 217 -9.07 4.53 19.35
CA MET A 217 -9.79 4.93 18.14
C MET A 217 -10.67 3.79 17.65
N SER A 218 -11.94 4.10 17.45
CA SER A 218 -12.94 3.18 16.93
C SER A 218 -12.84 3.03 15.40
N PRO A 219 -13.57 2.09 14.77
CA PRO A 219 -13.54 1.91 13.32
C PRO A 219 -13.88 3.19 12.54
N ARG A 220 -13.30 3.34 11.34
CA ARG A 220 -13.59 4.42 10.38
C ARG A 220 -13.32 5.84 10.88
N VAL A 221 -12.43 6.02 11.85
CA VAL A 221 -11.92 7.35 12.19
C VAL A 221 -11.02 7.85 11.07
N SER A 222 -11.24 9.09 10.62
CA SER A 222 -10.46 9.72 9.54
C SER A 222 -9.76 10.97 10.07
N ILE A 223 -8.44 11.02 9.94
CA ILE A 223 -7.62 12.16 10.35
C ILE A 223 -6.94 12.76 9.12
N TYR A 224 -7.05 14.07 8.96
CA TYR A 224 -6.47 14.82 7.85
C TYR A 224 -5.50 15.87 8.40
N ALA A 225 -4.21 15.80 8.03
CA ALA A 225 -3.18 16.77 8.41
C ALA A 225 -2.80 17.72 7.24
N GLU A 226 -3.66 17.85 6.24
CA GLU A 226 -3.50 18.83 5.17
C GLU A 226 -4.85 19.30 4.62
N ASN A 227 -4.82 20.47 3.96
CA ASN A 227 -5.92 20.98 3.15
C ASN A 227 -5.37 21.49 1.81
N HIS A 228 -6.20 21.48 0.76
CA HIS A 228 -5.86 22.14 -0.49
C HIS A 228 -5.87 23.66 -0.31
N LEU A 229 -4.93 24.34 -0.97
CA LEU A 229 -5.01 25.80 -1.17
C LEU A 229 -6.08 26.10 -2.23
N TYR A 230 -6.85 27.16 -2.01
CA TYR A 230 -8.00 27.54 -2.86
C TYR A 230 -8.18 29.06 -2.97
N ASP A 231 -7.18 29.83 -2.56
CA ASP A 231 -7.16 31.28 -2.52
C ASP A 231 -6.86 31.92 -3.89
N ARG A 232 -6.46 31.13 -4.89
CA ARG A 232 -6.11 31.59 -6.25
C ARG A 232 -7.14 31.13 -7.28
N PRO A 233 -8.28 31.83 -7.47
CA PRO A 233 -9.32 31.42 -8.42
C PRO A 233 -8.87 31.45 -9.88
N ASP A 234 -7.76 32.13 -10.18
CA ASP A 234 -7.11 32.16 -11.50
C ASP A 234 -6.35 30.87 -11.84
N LEU A 235 -6.13 29.98 -10.86
CA LEU A 235 -5.44 28.71 -11.04
C LEU A 235 -6.37 27.53 -10.72
N PRO A 236 -6.32 26.41 -11.48
CA PRO A 236 -6.98 25.18 -11.08
C PRO A 236 -6.52 24.73 -9.68
N ILE A 237 -7.44 24.28 -8.81
CA ILE A 237 -7.15 23.85 -7.41
C ILE A 237 -5.94 22.91 -7.32
N MET A 238 -5.82 21.96 -8.26
CA MET A 238 -4.71 20.99 -8.30
C MET A 238 -3.33 21.63 -8.46
N LYS A 239 -3.24 22.86 -8.99
CA LYS A 239 -2.00 23.61 -9.19
C LYS A 239 -1.69 24.59 -8.06
N GLN A 240 -2.60 24.78 -7.10
CA GLN A 240 -2.43 25.73 -6.00
C GLN A 240 -1.63 25.14 -4.84
N GLY A 241 -1.49 23.82 -4.77
CA GLY A 241 -0.75 23.13 -3.72
C GLY A 241 -1.60 22.83 -2.48
N VAL A 242 -0.92 22.55 -1.37
CA VAL A 242 -1.55 22.14 -0.10
C VAL A 242 -0.96 22.91 1.08
N LYS A 243 -1.78 23.17 2.08
CA LYS A 243 -1.37 23.63 3.40
C LYS A 243 -1.32 22.45 4.35
N ARG A 244 -0.12 22.10 4.82
CA ARG A 244 0.09 21.06 5.83
C ARG A 244 -0.06 21.66 7.22
N GLU A 245 -0.83 21.01 8.08
CA GLU A 245 -1.04 21.43 9.46
C GLU A 245 -0.93 20.22 10.38
N PHE A 246 -0.70 20.46 11.67
CA PHE A 246 -0.46 19.36 12.61
C PHE A 246 -1.76 18.96 13.30
N VAL A 247 -1.92 17.66 13.52
CA VAL A 247 -3.01 17.13 14.34
C VAL A 247 -2.40 16.43 15.54
N ILE A 248 -2.84 16.83 16.73
CA ILE A 248 -2.36 16.27 18.00
C ILE A 248 -3.56 15.67 18.72
N ILE A 249 -3.46 14.40 19.09
CA ILE A 249 -4.39 13.73 19.99
C ILE A 249 -3.61 13.42 21.25
N GLU A 250 -3.89 14.11 22.34
CA GLU A 250 -3.21 13.92 23.61
C GLU A 250 -3.62 12.60 24.29
N ASP A 251 -2.99 12.30 25.43
CA ASP A 251 -3.18 11.05 26.16
C ASP A 251 -4.64 10.81 26.60
N ASP A 252 -5.00 9.55 26.84
CA ASP A 252 -6.29 9.14 27.43
C ASP A 252 -7.54 9.60 26.64
N CYS A 253 -7.41 9.81 25.34
CA CYS A 253 -8.53 10.19 24.49
C CYS A 253 -9.30 8.97 23.97
N TRP A 254 -10.62 9.10 23.83
CA TRP A 254 -11.45 8.13 23.11
C TRP A 254 -12.12 8.77 21.90
N ILE A 255 -11.80 8.24 20.71
CA ILE A 255 -12.35 8.68 19.43
C ILE A 255 -13.35 7.64 18.93
N ALA A 256 -14.64 7.95 18.97
CA ALA A 256 -15.69 7.03 18.56
C ALA A 256 -15.81 6.90 17.03
N ALA A 257 -16.56 5.88 16.59
CA ALA A 257 -16.56 5.44 15.20
C ALA A 257 -17.05 6.53 14.22
N ASN A 258 -16.53 6.49 12.99
CA ASN A 258 -16.88 7.43 11.92
C ASN A 258 -16.60 8.91 12.23
N THR A 259 -15.69 9.20 13.15
CA THR A 259 -15.25 10.57 13.43
C THR A 259 -14.30 11.07 12.35
N VAL A 260 -14.43 12.35 11.98
CA VAL A 260 -13.49 13.07 11.12
C VAL A 260 -12.77 14.14 11.94
N ILE A 261 -11.44 14.18 11.88
CA ILE A 261 -10.59 15.19 12.53
C ILE A 261 -9.85 15.96 11.45
N LEU A 262 -10.07 17.28 11.41
CA LEU A 262 -9.47 18.15 10.39
C LEU A 262 -8.09 18.68 10.80
N ALA A 263 -7.37 19.20 9.80
CA ALA A 263 -6.02 19.71 9.95
C ALA A 263 -5.96 20.87 10.96
N GLY A 264 -4.88 20.94 11.74
CA GLY A 264 -4.69 21.98 12.76
C GLY A 264 -5.40 21.75 14.10
N VAL A 265 -6.07 20.61 14.28
CA VAL A 265 -6.81 20.29 15.51
C VAL A 265 -5.91 19.65 16.57
N THR A 266 -6.01 20.14 17.80
CA THR A 266 -5.52 19.45 19.00
C THR A 266 -6.70 18.90 19.81
N ILE A 267 -6.72 17.62 20.10
CA ILE A 267 -7.66 16.98 21.03
C ILE A 267 -6.98 16.87 22.38
N GLY A 268 -7.43 17.67 23.34
CA GLY A 268 -6.85 17.73 24.67
C GLY A 268 -7.05 16.45 25.47
N LYS A 269 -6.12 16.17 26.38
CA LYS A 269 -6.03 14.96 27.19
C LYS A 269 -7.37 14.57 27.82
N GLY A 270 -7.67 13.27 27.83
CA GLY A 270 -8.86 12.74 28.51
C GLY A 270 -10.18 13.00 27.77
N SER A 271 -10.15 13.56 26.56
CA SER A 271 -11.35 13.94 25.82
C SER A 271 -12.00 12.78 25.09
N VAL A 272 -13.32 12.90 24.90
CA VAL A 272 -14.14 11.92 24.19
C VAL A 272 -14.80 12.59 22.99
N ILE A 273 -14.60 12.01 21.80
CA ILE A 273 -15.25 12.44 20.57
C ILE A 273 -16.36 11.46 20.24
N ALA A 274 -17.61 11.94 20.21
CA ALA A 274 -18.78 11.11 19.91
C ALA A 274 -18.80 10.65 18.44
N ALA A 275 -19.48 9.53 18.19
CA ALA A 275 -19.50 8.90 16.87
C ALA A 275 -20.09 9.83 15.80
N GLY A 276 -19.54 9.79 14.59
CA GLY A 276 -19.99 10.61 13.46
C GLY A 276 -19.65 12.11 13.56
N SER A 277 -18.83 12.53 14.53
CA SER A 277 -18.48 13.94 14.70
C SER A 277 -17.46 14.43 13.68
N VAL A 278 -17.54 15.71 13.29
CA VAL A 278 -16.53 16.38 12.46
C VAL A 278 -15.84 17.46 13.29
N VAL A 279 -14.64 17.17 13.77
CA VAL A 279 -13.85 18.04 14.62
C VAL A 279 -13.12 19.06 13.76
N THR A 280 -13.58 20.30 13.82
CA THR A 280 -13.09 21.43 13.01
C THR A 280 -12.28 22.44 13.83
N LYS A 281 -12.25 22.30 15.15
CA LYS A 281 -11.55 23.17 16.10
C LYS A 281 -10.97 22.34 17.23
N SER A 282 -9.88 22.79 17.83
CA SER A 282 -9.25 22.12 18.98
C SER A 282 -10.23 21.94 20.14
N VAL A 283 -10.09 20.81 20.82
CA VAL A 283 -10.95 20.35 21.91
C VAL A 283 -10.20 20.53 23.23
N PRO A 284 -10.75 21.27 24.21
CA PRO A 284 -10.13 21.41 25.52
C PRO A 284 -10.01 20.07 26.25
N PRO A 285 -9.01 19.89 27.14
CA PRO A 285 -8.88 18.66 27.92
C PRO A 285 -10.15 18.28 28.68
N ASN A 286 -10.34 16.98 28.90
CA ASN A 286 -11.47 16.38 29.58
C ASN A 286 -12.83 16.81 29.01
N SER A 287 -12.92 17.07 27.71
CA SER A 287 -14.19 17.45 27.06
C SER A 287 -14.86 16.26 26.40
N VAL A 288 -16.18 16.22 26.43
CA VAL A 288 -16.98 15.37 25.54
C VAL A 288 -17.53 16.25 24.44
N VAL A 289 -17.22 15.93 23.18
CA VAL A 289 -17.70 16.69 22.02
C VAL A 289 -18.53 15.83 21.08
N ALA A 290 -19.50 16.45 20.42
CA ALA A 290 -20.36 15.80 19.43
C ALA A 290 -20.79 16.77 18.31
N GLY A 291 -21.13 16.22 17.15
CA GLY A 291 -21.83 16.93 16.08
C GLY A 291 -21.00 17.27 14.84
N VAL A 292 -21.65 17.92 13.87
CA VAL A 292 -21.07 18.35 12.59
C VAL A 292 -21.46 19.80 12.33
N PRO A 293 -20.59 20.79 12.59
CA PRO A 293 -19.27 20.66 13.22
C PRO A 293 -19.35 20.33 14.72
N ALA A 294 -18.36 19.61 15.24
CA ALA A 294 -18.34 19.16 16.64
C ALA A 294 -18.29 20.34 17.63
N ARG A 295 -19.00 20.20 18.74
CA ARG A 295 -19.04 21.17 19.86
C ARG A 295 -18.93 20.44 21.20
N VAL A 296 -18.37 21.12 22.19
CA VAL A 296 -18.36 20.61 23.58
C VAL A 296 -19.80 20.50 24.07
N ILE A 297 -20.18 19.30 24.49
CA ILE A 297 -21.52 19.01 25.03
C ILE A 297 -21.50 18.86 26.55
N LYS A 298 -20.37 18.43 27.12
CA LYS A 298 -20.13 18.39 28.57
C LYS A 298 -18.65 18.23 28.87
N THR A 299 -18.27 18.54 30.10
CA THR A 299 -16.97 18.19 30.65
C THR A 299 -17.04 16.80 31.29
N ARG A 300 -16.00 15.99 31.09
CA ARG A 300 -15.76 14.72 31.78
C ARG A 300 -15.26 15.05 33.19
N ALA A 301 -16.18 15.11 34.15
CA ALA A 301 -15.83 15.27 35.56
C ALA A 301 -15.31 13.93 36.12
N SER A 302 -14.36 14.01 37.06
CA SER A 302 -14.09 12.91 37.98
C SER A 302 -15.33 12.70 38.86
N LEU A 303 -15.81 11.46 38.95
CA LEU A 303 -16.79 11.06 39.96
C LEU A 303 -16.20 11.20 41.36
#